data_AF-A0A8D8MF14-F1
#
_entry.id   AF-A0A8D8MF14-F1
#
_cell.length_a   1.000
_cell.length_b   1.000
_cell.length_c   1.000
_cell.angle_alpha   90.00
_cell.angle_beta   90.00
_cell.angle_gamma   90.00
#
_symmetry.space_group_name_H-M   'P 1'
#
loop_
_entity.id
_entity.type
_entity.pdbx_description
1 polymer ?
#
loop_
_entity_poly.entity_id
_entity_poly.type
_entity_poly.pdbx_seq_one_letter_code
_entity_poly.pdbx_strand_id
1 'polypeptide(L)'
;MSSWIVAYALLAILPIIVGQNCTKTVSTPYLATSSSTTKRNTICHHKCWFWWKKQIDTSFKSLDHCSVNYKTEKQSVCCEGYKKISSGKCEPICHGCQNGRCTAPNKCSCDKGFRNWMGICVPICDNPACGHGTCEAPGKCSCHEGYELDSAKGCVPKCDPPCLNGKCVARNTCECFFGHQKTSESNVCVPACDPKLADCGSGTCAGPNRCLCVEGFVFEKNRCVPHCDPPCVHGSCTKPNICSCREGFVNSVANPAECIPFCDGG
;
A
#
# COMPACT_ATOMS: atom_id res chain seq x y z
N MET A 1 -17.04 -68.30 11.60
CA MET A 1 -17.64 -67.26 10.74
C MET A 1 -17.23 -65.93 11.37
N SER A 2 -16.38 -65.07 10.83
CA SER A 2 -15.76 -64.89 9.52
C SER A 2 -14.55 -63.96 9.70
N SER A 3 -13.50 -64.15 8.91
CA SER A 3 -12.39 -63.20 8.66
C SER A 3 -12.92 -61.78 8.33
N TRP A 4 -12.17 -60.68 8.37
CA TRP A 4 -11.28 -60.16 7.30
C TRP A 4 -10.49 -58.97 7.90
N ILE A 5 -9.16 -59.03 7.94
CA ILE A 5 -8.22 -58.26 7.09
C ILE A 5 -8.50 -56.75 7.09
N VAL A 6 -7.83 -56.00 7.96
CA VAL A 6 -7.65 -54.56 7.79
C VAL A 6 -6.55 -54.36 6.76
N ALA A 7 -6.97 -54.05 5.53
CA ALA A 7 -6.10 -53.77 4.41
C ALA A 7 -5.27 -52.52 4.69
N TYR A 8 -3.96 -52.65 4.50
CA TYR A 8 -3.02 -51.53 4.44
C TYR A 8 -3.53 -50.48 3.46
N ALA A 9 -3.71 -49.25 3.94
CA ALA A 9 -3.89 -48.09 3.08
C ALA A 9 -2.61 -47.92 2.26
N LEU A 10 -2.63 -48.44 1.03
CA LEU A 10 -1.69 -48.06 -0.02
C LEU A 10 -1.84 -46.55 -0.21
N LEU A 11 -0.95 -45.80 0.41
CA LEU A 11 -0.59 -44.46 -0.02
C LEU A 11 -0.20 -44.58 -1.49
N ALA A 12 -1.16 -44.33 -2.38
CA ALA A 12 -0.87 -44.00 -3.75
C ALA A 12 -0.17 -42.63 -3.71
N ILE A 13 1.14 -42.67 -3.46
CA ILE A 13 2.04 -41.58 -3.81
C ILE A 13 1.96 -41.52 -5.33
N LEU A 14 1.02 -40.71 -5.83
CA LEU A 14 1.09 -40.24 -7.21
C LEU A 14 2.53 -39.78 -7.42
N PRO A 15 3.26 -40.31 -8.40
CA PRO A 15 4.58 -39.80 -8.68
C PRO A 15 4.38 -38.36 -9.10
N ILE A 16 4.68 -37.42 -8.20
CA ILE A 16 5.07 -36.08 -8.59
C ILE A 16 6.19 -36.37 -9.59
N ILE A 17 5.99 -36.04 -10.86
CA ILE A 17 7.05 -36.13 -11.85
C ILE A 17 8.03 -35.01 -11.45
N VAL A 18 8.89 -35.28 -10.46
CA VAL A 18 9.95 -34.41 -9.98
C VAL A 18 11.14 -34.61 -10.91
N GLY A 19 10.97 -34.27 -12.18
CA GLY A 19 12.00 -34.38 -13.20
C GLY A 19 12.13 -33.08 -13.96
N GLN A 20 13.35 -32.55 -14.07
CA GLN A 20 13.66 -31.50 -15.06
C GLN A 20 13.74 -32.10 -16.49
N ASN A 21 14.01 -33.41 -16.55
CA ASN A 21 14.14 -34.20 -17.76
C ASN A 21 12.99 -35.22 -17.84
N CYS A 22 12.36 -35.28 -19.00
CA CYS A 22 11.32 -36.22 -19.37
C CYS A 22 11.82 -37.10 -20.52
N THR A 23 11.17 -38.24 -20.74
CA THR A 23 11.49 -39.10 -21.88
C THR A 23 10.41 -38.95 -22.93
N LYS A 24 10.77 -38.54 -24.14
CA LYS A 24 9.88 -38.54 -25.30
C LYS A 24 10.20 -39.74 -26.18
N THR A 25 9.16 -40.44 -26.59
CA THR A 25 9.25 -41.54 -27.53
C THR A 25 9.24 -40.98 -28.95
N VAL A 26 10.31 -41.20 -29.70
CA VAL A 26 10.43 -40.79 -31.11
C VAL A 26 10.25 -42.02 -31.97
N SER A 27 9.21 -42.02 -32.80
CA SER A 27 8.91 -43.09 -33.75
C SER A 27 9.40 -42.66 -35.13
N THR A 28 10.55 -43.21 -35.57
CA THR A 28 11.07 -42.98 -36.91
C THR A 28 10.48 -44.04 -37.87
N PRO A 29 9.74 -43.64 -38.91
CA PRO A 29 9.19 -44.58 -39.87
C PRO A 29 10.29 -45.18 -40.73
N TYR A 30 10.19 -46.48 -41.00
CA TYR A 30 11.02 -47.16 -41.99
C TYR A 30 10.16 -48.12 -42.82
N LEU A 31 10.58 -48.36 -44.06
CA LEU A 31 9.91 -49.29 -44.96
C LEU A 31 10.36 -50.71 -44.61
N ALA A 32 9.40 -51.58 -44.32
CA ALA A 32 9.63 -53.00 -44.15
C ALA A 32 9.00 -53.79 -45.29
N THR A 33 9.72 -54.78 -45.81
CA THR A 33 9.29 -55.68 -46.87
C THR A 33 9.20 -57.11 -46.32
N SER A 34 8.07 -57.79 -46.50
CA SER A 34 7.86 -59.18 -46.03
C SER A 34 7.47 -60.12 -47.17
N SER A 35 8.20 -61.21 -47.37
CA SER A 35 8.16 -62.02 -48.59
C SER A 35 7.18 -63.22 -48.64
N SER A 36 6.26 -63.32 -49.63
CA SER A 36 5.81 -64.63 -50.22
C SER A 36 5.90 -64.82 -51.77
N THR A 37 6.80 -65.67 -52.28
CA THR A 37 7.26 -65.84 -53.69
C THR A 37 6.23 -65.79 -54.85
N THR A 38 6.40 -64.92 -55.89
CA THR A 38 5.94 -65.07 -57.33
C THR A 38 6.32 -63.83 -58.20
N LYS A 39 7.00 -63.97 -59.36
CA LYS A 39 7.70 -62.94 -60.21
C LYS A 39 6.93 -61.70 -60.77
N ARG A 40 7.58 -60.52 -60.76
CA ARG A 40 7.37 -59.18 -61.41
C ARG A 40 8.11 -58.07 -60.59
N ASN A 41 8.50 -56.95 -61.21
CA ASN A 41 9.20 -55.85 -60.53
C ASN A 41 8.20 -54.87 -59.88
N THR A 42 8.42 -54.47 -58.62
CA THR A 42 7.57 -53.51 -57.90
C THR A 42 8.42 -52.33 -57.40
N ILE A 43 8.01 -51.11 -57.76
CA ILE A 43 8.62 -49.86 -57.28
C ILE A 43 7.73 -49.33 -56.14
N CYS A 44 8.32 -49.08 -54.96
CA CYS A 44 7.58 -48.54 -53.82
C CYS A 44 7.53 -47.00 -53.91
N HIS A 45 6.32 -46.44 -53.92
CA HIS A 45 6.10 -45.00 -53.86
C HIS A 45 5.42 -44.63 -52.54
N HIS A 46 5.98 -43.64 -51.84
CA HIS A 46 5.36 -43.00 -50.68
C HIS A 46 5.33 -41.49 -50.91
N LYS A 47 4.15 -40.88 -50.78
CA LYS A 47 4.01 -39.42 -50.76
C LYS A 47 4.30 -38.89 -49.35
N CYS A 48 5.50 -38.33 -49.14
CA CYS A 48 5.75 -37.38 -48.05
C CYS A 48 5.20 -36.01 -48.46
N TRP A 49 4.68 -35.23 -47.52
CA TRP A 49 3.90 -34.02 -47.82
C TRP A 49 4.59 -32.94 -48.66
N PHE A 50 5.93 -32.94 -48.89
CA PHE A 50 6.55 -31.96 -49.80
C PHE A 50 7.81 -32.33 -50.61
N TRP A 51 8.31 -33.57 -50.73
CA TRP A 51 9.30 -34.00 -51.77
C TRP A 51 9.38 -35.53 -51.91
N TRP A 52 9.77 -36.02 -53.11
CA TRP A 52 9.95 -37.45 -53.41
C TRP A 52 11.38 -37.90 -53.05
N LYS A 53 11.56 -38.82 -52.10
CA LYS A 53 12.83 -39.57 -51.97
C LYS A 53 12.67 -40.97 -52.55
N LYS A 54 13.52 -41.31 -53.52
CA LYS A 54 13.60 -42.62 -54.16
C LYS A 54 14.72 -43.41 -53.48
N GLN A 55 14.40 -44.53 -52.82
CA GLN A 55 15.40 -45.57 -52.56
C GLN A 55 15.11 -46.77 -53.46
N ILE A 56 16.18 -47.28 -54.08
CA ILE A 56 16.17 -48.44 -54.97
C ILE A 56 16.85 -49.55 -54.18
N ASP A 57 16.11 -50.61 -53.85
CA ASP A 57 16.71 -51.85 -53.41
C ASP A 57 16.39 -52.95 -54.43
N THR A 58 17.35 -53.83 -54.66
CA THR A 58 17.37 -54.76 -55.79
C THR A 58 17.17 -56.18 -55.30
N SER A 59 16.00 -56.76 -55.63
CA SER A 59 15.83 -58.08 -56.27
C SER A 59 14.90 -59.14 -55.61
N PHE A 60 14.21 -59.84 -56.52
CA PHE A 60 13.43 -61.11 -56.51
C PHE A 60 12.17 -61.27 -55.61
N LYS A 61 11.01 -61.37 -56.29
CA LYS A 61 9.66 -61.13 -55.78
C LYS A 61 9.10 -62.21 -54.85
N SER A 62 8.43 -61.66 -53.85
CA SER A 62 7.54 -62.29 -52.91
C SER A 62 6.35 -61.32 -52.66
N LEU A 63 5.18 -61.69 -52.11
CA LEU A 63 4.08 -60.74 -51.83
C LEU A 63 4.58 -59.83 -50.72
N ASP A 64 5.33 -58.83 -51.15
CA ASP A 64 5.94 -57.88 -50.27
C ASP A 64 4.85 -56.92 -49.85
N HIS A 65 4.16 -57.29 -48.76
CA HIS A 65 3.34 -56.35 -48.04
C HIS A 65 4.28 -55.26 -47.53
N CYS A 66 4.32 -54.15 -48.26
CA CYS A 66 5.09 -52.98 -47.87
C CYS A 66 4.33 -52.32 -46.73
N SER A 67 4.81 -52.55 -45.52
CA SER A 67 4.26 -51.92 -44.33
C SER A 67 5.19 -50.80 -43.89
N VAL A 68 4.60 -49.70 -43.47
CA VAL A 68 5.34 -48.67 -42.72
C VAL A 68 5.44 -49.18 -41.30
N ASN A 69 6.64 -49.57 -40.91
CA ASN A 69 6.95 -49.89 -39.52
C ASN A 69 7.61 -48.69 -38.85
N TYR A 70 7.59 -48.68 -37.53
CA TYR A 70 8.15 -47.61 -36.72
C TYR A 70 9.26 -48.18 -35.85
N LYS A 71 10.46 -47.61 -35.98
CA LYS A 71 11.52 -47.82 -35.01
C LYS A 71 11.34 -46.80 -33.90
N THR A 72 11.24 -47.28 -32.68
CA THR A 72 10.90 -46.46 -31.53
C THR A 72 12.14 -46.24 -30.68
N GLU A 73 12.55 -45.00 -30.48
CA GLU A 73 13.70 -44.64 -29.65
C GLU A 73 13.28 -43.70 -28.51
N LYS A 74 13.86 -43.90 -27.32
CA LYS A 74 13.61 -43.07 -26.14
C LYS A 74 14.62 -41.92 -26.11
N GLN A 75 14.15 -40.68 -26.18
CA GLN A 75 14.97 -39.49 -26.14
C GLN A 75 14.72 -38.69 -24.85
N SER A 76 15.78 -38.23 -24.18
CA SER A 76 15.66 -37.32 -23.03
C SER A 76 15.41 -35.88 -23.51
N VAL A 77 14.30 -35.29 -23.09
CA VAL A 77 13.87 -33.92 -23.39
C VAL A 77 13.58 -33.18 -22.09
N CYS A 78 13.52 -31.84 -22.11
CA CYS A 78 13.04 -31.11 -20.94
C CYS A 78 11.55 -31.36 -20.72
N CYS A 79 11.15 -31.48 -19.46
CA CYS A 79 9.73 -31.58 -19.11
C CYS A 79 8.97 -30.28 -19.45
N GLU A 80 7.64 -30.35 -19.47
CA GLU A 80 6.79 -29.18 -19.69
C GLU A 80 7.08 -28.10 -18.63
N GLY A 81 7.20 -26.84 -19.07
CA GLY A 81 7.60 -25.73 -18.21
C GLY A 81 9.11 -25.64 -17.93
N TYR A 82 9.94 -26.48 -18.57
CA TYR A 82 11.41 -26.37 -18.53
C TYR A 82 11.98 -26.15 -19.93
N LYS A 83 13.04 -25.35 -20.03
CA LYS A 83 13.79 -25.08 -21.26
C LYS A 83 15.22 -25.59 -21.16
N LYS A 84 15.75 -26.07 -22.29
CA LYS A 84 17.16 -26.47 -22.37
C LYS A 84 18.03 -25.22 -22.51
N ILE A 85 19.06 -25.08 -21.68
CA ILE A 85 20.07 -24.01 -21.79
C ILE A 85 21.31 -24.51 -22.54
N SER A 86 22.24 -23.61 -22.86
CA SER A 86 23.45 -23.90 -23.64
C SER A 86 24.34 -25.00 -23.04
N SER A 87 24.33 -25.17 -21.72
CA SER A 87 25.03 -26.26 -21.02
C SER A 87 24.36 -27.63 -21.16
N GLY A 88 23.21 -27.70 -21.83
CA GLY A 88 22.44 -28.92 -22.00
C GLY A 88 21.51 -29.28 -20.84
N LYS A 89 21.52 -28.51 -19.75
CA LYS A 89 20.63 -28.67 -18.59
C LYS A 89 19.23 -28.12 -18.89
N CYS A 90 18.21 -28.70 -18.24
CA CYS A 90 16.85 -28.19 -18.26
C CYS A 90 16.62 -27.25 -17.07
N GLU A 91 16.30 -25.98 -17.34
CA GLU A 91 15.97 -24.97 -16.35
C GLU A 91 14.48 -24.61 -16.40
N PRO A 92 13.86 -24.31 -15.25
CA PRO A 92 12.45 -23.94 -15.21
C PRO A 92 12.19 -22.63 -15.96
N ILE A 93 11.02 -22.54 -16.60
CA ILE A 93 10.53 -21.35 -17.27
C ILE A 93 9.67 -20.58 -16.26
N CYS A 94 10.02 -19.31 -16.04
CA CYS A 94 9.21 -18.38 -15.24
C CYS A 94 8.97 -17.09 -16.02
N HIS A 95 7.78 -16.54 -15.89
CA HIS A 95 7.44 -15.21 -16.39
C HIS A 95 7.55 -14.20 -15.25
N GLY A 96 8.58 -13.33 -15.26
CA GLY A 96 8.65 -12.21 -14.32
C GLY A 96 9.35 -12.45 -12.97
N CYS A 97 10.34 -13.37 -12.88
CA CYS A 97 11.22 -13.46 -11.69
C CYS A 97 12.35 -12.40 -11.68
N GLN A 98 12.04 -11.12 -11.83
CA GLN A 98 13.03 -10.08 -11.52
C GLN A 98 13.19 -9.98 -10.00
N ASN A 99 14.41 -9.82 -9.48
CA ASN A 99 14.73 -9.84 -8.03
C ASN A 99 14.40 -11.18 -7.34
N GLY A 100 14.71 -12.28 -8.03
CA GLY A 100 14.60 -13.62 -7.47
C GLY A 100 15.13 -14.69 -8.41
N ARG A 101 15.00 -15.95 -7.97
CA ARG A 101 15.41 -17.15 -8.70
C ARG A 101 14.21 -18.02 -9.05
N CYS A 102 14.14 -18.46 -10.31
CA CYS A 102 13.16 -19.45 -10.75
C CYS A 102 13.52 -20.83 -10.17
N THR A 103 12.66 -21.38 -9.32
CA THR A 103 12.90 -22.66 -8.61
C THR A 103 12.09 -23.82 -9.18
N ALA A 104 10.96 -23.52 -9.81
CA ALA A 104 10.11 -24.45 -10.55
C ALA A 104 9.32 -23.67 -11.61
N PRO A 105 8.64 -24.32 -12.57
CA PRO A 105 7.83 -23.63 -13.57
C PRO A 105 6.86 -22.64 -12.91
N ASN A 106 6.90 -21.38 -13.33
CA ASN A 106 6.10 -20.29 -12.78
C ASN A 106 6.26 -20.05 -11.25
N LYS A 107 7.34 -20.51 -10.62
CA LYS A 107 7.61 -20.34 -9.19
C LYS A 107 8.94 -19.64 -8.92
N CYS A 108 8.87 -18.38 -8.51
CA CYS A 108 10.03 -17.59 -8.08
C CYS A 108 10.26 -17.71 -6.57
N SER A 109 11.52 -17.94 -6.19
CA SER A 109 12.04 -17.68 -4.84
C SER A 109 12.66 -16.29 -4.85
N CYS A 110 12.10 -15.36 -4.08
CA CYS A 110 12.48 -13.95 -4.15
C CYS A 110 13.73 -13.64 -3.32
N ASP A 111 14.48 -12.63 -3.76
CA ASP A 111 15.67 -12.15 -3.07
C ASP A 111 15.29 -11.46 -1.75
N LYS A 112 16.28 -11.25 -0.87
CA LYS A 112 16.04 -10.59 0.43
C LYS A 112 15.42 -9.21 0.22
N GLY A 113 14.34 -8.93 0.93
CA GLY A 113 13.59 -7.67 0.80
C GLY A 113 12.50 -7.70 -0.26
N PHE A 114 12.29 -8.83 -0.94
CA PHE A 114 11.19 -9.04 -1.88
C PHE A 114 10.30 -10.19 -1.43
N ARG A 115 9.00 -10.11 -1.75
CA ARG A 115 8.02 -11.17 -1.50
C ARG A 115 7.41 -11.65 -2.81
N ASN A 116 7.05 -12.93 -2.85
CA ASN A 116 6.32 -13.46 -3.99
C ASN A 116 4.87 -12.97 -3.93
N TRP A 117 4.45 -12.28 -4.98
CA TRP A 117 3.08 -11.86 -5.20
C TRP A 117 2.65 -12.34 -6.59
N MET A 118 1.77 -13.34 -6.64
CA MET A 118 1.26 -13.94 -7.88
C MET A 118 2.34 -14.40 -8.86
N GLY A 119 3.46 -14.95 -8.36
CA GLY A 119 4.55 -15.43 -9.20
C GLY A 119 5.56 -14.36 -9.62
N ILE A 120 5.44 -13.12 -9.12
CA ILE A 120 6.38 -12.02 -9.34
C ILE A 120 6.99 -11.62 -7.99
N CYS A 121 8.26 -11.25 -7.98
CA CYS A 121 8.92 -10.76 -6.76
C CYS A 121 8.74 -9.25 -6.64
N VAL A 122 7.90 -8.83 -5.69
CA VAL A 122 7.61 -7.42 -5.41
C VAL A 122 8.37 -6.97 -4.16
N PRO A 123 8.85 -5.71 -4.12
CA PRO A 123 9.58 -5.21 -2.96
C PRO A 123 8.71 -5.19 -1.70
N ILE A 124 9.35 -5.37 -0.55
CA ILE A 124 8.72 -5.33 0.76
C ILE A 124 8.88 -3.91 1.33
N CYS A 125 7.74 -3.26 1.60
CA CYS A 125 7.66 -1.98 2.30
C CYS A 125 6.58 -2.09 3.39
N ASP A 126 6.84 -2.91 4.42
CA ASP A 126 5.87 -3.16 5.49
C ASP A 126 6.13 -2.27 6.73
N ASN A 127 7.34 -1.70 6.88
CA ASN A 127 7.77 -0.94 8.06
C ASN A 127 8.56 0.34 7.68
N PRO A 128 7.90 1.50 7.52
CA PRO A 128 6.46 1.67 7.48
C PRO A 128 5.84 1.24 6.13
N ALA A 129 4.55 0.89 6.17
CA ALA A 129 3.78 0.72 4.95
C ALA A 129 3.72 2.02 4.15
N CYS A 130 3.87 1.96 2.82
CA CYS A 130 3.87 3.17 2.00
C CYS A 130 2.52 3.91 2.01
N GLY A 131 1.40 3.22 2.24
CA GLY A 131 0.07 3.83 2.26
C GLY A 131 -0.28 4.49 0.91
N HIS A 132 -0.33 5.83 0.89
CA HIS A 132 -0.53 6.65 -0.31
C HIS A 132 0.75 6.83 -1.14
N GLY A 133 1.42 5.71 -1.41
CA GLY A 133 2.67 5.67 -2.15
C GLY A 133 2.92 4.31 -2.77
N THR A 134 3.82 4.27 -3.74
CA THR A 134 4.25 3.07 -4.43
C THR A 134 5.57 2.57 -3.83
N CYS A 135 5.66 1.28 -3.51
CA CYS A 135 6.90 0.65 -3.07
C CYS A 135 7.79 0.38 -4.29
N GLU A 136 8.82 1.21 -4.50
CA GLU A 136 9.73 1.09 -5.66
C GLU A 136 10.88 0.12 -5.40
N ALA A 137 11.34 0.05 -4.15
CA ALA A 137 12.41 -0.83 -3.71
C ALA A 137 12.19 -1.23 -2.24
N PRO A 138 12.88 -2.25 -1.71
CA PRO A 138 12.71 -2.65 -0.32
C PRO A 138 12.92 -1.46 0.62
N GLY A 139 11.90 -1.14 1.42
CA GLY A 139 11.89 0.00 2.34
C GLY A 139 11.86 1.39 1.69
N LYS A 140 11.72 1.51 0.36
CA LYS A 140 11.68 2.79 -0.36
C LYS A 140 10.30 3.04 -0.97
N CYS A 141 9.62 4.05 -0.45
CA CYS A 141 8.32 4.50 -0.92
C CYS A 141 8.45 5.75 -1.80
N SER A 142 7.66 5.78 -2.87
CA SER A 142 7.46 6.93 -3.75
C SER A 142 6.04 7.45 -3.54
N CYS A 143 5.92 8.60 -2.88
CA CYS A 143 4.62 9.12 -2.44
C CYS A 143 3.82 9.72 -3.60
N HIS A 144 2.50 9.50 -3.56
CA HIS A 144 1.59 10.07 -4.55
C HIS A 144 1.46 11.59 -4.38
N GLU A 145 0.89 12.26 -5.38
CA GLU A 145 0.73 13.73 -5.34
C GLU A 145 -0.07 14.19 -4.11
N GLY A 146 0.48 15.20 -3.41
CA GLY A 146 -0.10 15.71 -2.17
C GLY A 146 0.24 14.88 -0.93
N TYR A 147 1.21 13.97 -1.02
CA TYR A 147 1.79 13.24 0.10
C TYR A 147 3.32 13.43 0.13
N GLU A 148 3.90 13.30 1.31
CA GLU A 148 5.34 13.35 1.53
C GLU A 148 5.82 12.19 2.40
N LEU A 149 7.10 11.85 2.27
CA LEU A 149 7.67 10.70 2.96
C LEU A 149 8.01 11.05 4.42
N ASP A 150 7.35 10.36 5.35
CA ASP A 150 7.65 10.36 6.78
C ASP A 150 8.37 9.05 7.14
N SER A 151 9.47 9.16 7.89
CA SER A 151 10.34 8.03 8.25
C SER A 151 9.66 6.97 9.12
N ALA A 152 8.61 7.35 9.87
CA ALA A 152 7.91 6.48 10.81
C ALA A 152 6.54 6.01 10.30
N LYS A 153 5.91 6.76 9.38
CA LYS A 153 4.53 6.54 8.95
C LYS A 153 4.37 6.29 7.44
N GLY A 154 5.45 6.33 6.67
CA GLY A 154 5.38 6.17 5.22
C GLY A 154 4.88 7.45 4.57
N CYS A 155 4.04 7.37 3.54
CA CYS A 155 3.55 8.56 2.87
C CYS A 155 2.39 9.22 3.63
N VAL A 156 2.63 10.42 4.18
CA VAL A 156 1.67 11.20 4.94
C VAL A 156 1.14 12.39 4.13
N PRO A 157 -0.08 12.89 4.41
CA PRO A 157 -0.62 14.04 3.67
C PRO A 157 0.27 15.26 3.80
N LYS A 158 0.49 15.94 2.67
CA LYS A 158 1.19 17.22 2.59
C LYS A 158 0.17 18.37 2.57
N CYS A 159 0.44 19.39 3.38
CA CYS A 159 -0.30 20.65 3.38
C CYS A 159 0.66 21.77 2.96
N ASP A 160 0.27 22.56 1.96
CA ASP A 160 1.04 23.71 1.47
C ASP A 160 0.10 24.92 1.28
N PRO A 161 0.20 25.97 2.12
CA PRO A 161 1.13 26.12 3.25
C PRO A 161 0.86 25.11 4.40
N PRO A 162 1.85 24.90 5.30
CA PRO A 162 1.70 24.00 6.44
C PRO A 162 0.62 24.49 7.42
N CYS A 163 0.01 23.56 8.16
CA CYS A 163 -1.01 23.86 9.16
C CYS A 163 -0.44 24.65 10.34
N LEU A 164 -0.98 25.84 10.63
CA LEU A 164 -0.69 26.58 11.86
C LEU A 164 -1.66 26.17 12.97
N ASN A 165 -1.13 25.74 14.12
CA ASN A 165 -1.90 25.22 15.27
C ASN A 165 -2.83 24.04 14.92
N GLY A 166 -2.40 23.19 13.98
CA GLY A 166 -3.13 22.00 13.60
C GLY A 166 -2.22 20.95 12.97
N LYS A 167 -2.82 19.81 12.63
CA LYS A 167 -2.17 18.69 11.96
C LYS A 167 -2.77 18.49 10.57
N CYS A 168 -1.92 18.25 9.58
CA CYS A 168 -2.38 17.87 8.24
C CYS A 168 -2.98 16.46 8.28
N VAL A 169 -4.27 16.34 7.97
CA VAL A 169 -5.01 15.05 8.00
C VAL A 169 -5.44 14.58 6.62
N ALA A 170 -5.50 15.51 5.66
CA ALA A 170 -5.67 15.24 4.24
C ALA A 170 -5.03 16.38 3.44
N ARG A 171 -4.99 16.25 2.11
CA ARG A 171 -4.42 17.26 1.21
C ARG A 171 -5.00 18.64 1.53
N ASN A 172 -4.14 19.59 1.93
CA ASN A 172 -4.50 20.95 2.32
C ASN A 172 -5.67 21.05 3.32
N THR A 173 -5.82 20.02 4.17
CA THR A 173 -6.89 19.93 5.15
C THR A 173 -6.29 19.75 6.53
N CYS A 174 -6.46 20.77 7.37
CA CYS A 174 -5.96 20.75 8.75
C CYS A 174 -7.04 20.31 9.74
N GLU A 175 -6.62 19.51 10.70
CA GLU A 175 -7.35 19.26 11.95
C GLU A 175 -6.71 20.13 13.04
N CYS A 176 -7.52 21.00 13.65
CA CYS A 176 -7.01 21.94 14.64
C CYS A 176 -6.67 21.25 15.96
N PHE A 177 -5.63 21.73 16.64
CA PHE A 177 -5.31 21.25 17.98
C PHE A 177 -6.39 21.65 18.98
N PHE A 178 -6.39 21.00 20.14
CA PHE A 178 -7.33 21.28 21.22
C PHE A 178 -7.34 22.79 21.56
N GLY A 179 -8.55 23.33 21.76
CA GLY A 179 -8.73 24.76 22.06
C GLY A 179 -8.52 25.70 20.88
N HIS A 180 -8.43 25.17 19.65
CA HIS A 180 -8.40 25.96 18.42
C HIS A 180 -9.58 25.57 17.51
N GLN A 181 -9.95 26.47 16.62
CA GLN A 181 -11.03 26.30 15.66
C GLN A 181 -10.59 26.67 14.25
N LYS A 182 -11.25 26.07 13.25
CA LYS A 182 -11.01 26.39 11.85
C LYS A 182 -11.46 27.81 11.54
N THR A 183 -10.72 28.46 10.66
CA THR A 183 -11.12 29.73 10.04
C THR A 183 -11.60 29.50 8.62
N SER A 184 -11.95 30.58 7.90
CA SER A 184 -12.16 30.54 6.45
C SER A 184 -10.90 30.12 5.68
N GLU A 185 -9.72 30.29 6.28
CA GLU A 185 -8.45 29.81 5.74
C GLU A 185 -8.22 28.36 6.20
N SER A 186 -8.11 27.42 5.24
CA SER A 186 -8.08 25.98 5.56
C SER A 186 -6.84 25.54 6.34
N ASN A 187 -5.75 26.32 6.28
CA ASN A 187 -4.46 26.00 6.88
C ASN A 187 -4.18 26.72 8.20
N VAL A 188 -5.08 27.58 8.68
CA VAL A 188 -4.90 28.35 9.92
C VAL A 188 -5.98 28.01 10.94
N CYS A 189 -5.54 27.49 12.08
CA CYS A 189 -6.36 27.27 13.26
C CYS A 189 -6.12 28.39 14.27
N VAL A 190 -7.18 29.12 14.62
CA VAL A 190 -7.12 30.22 15.59
C VAL A 190 -7.58 29.75 16.97
N PRO A 191 -7.08 30.36 18.05
CA PRO A 191 -7.54 30.04 19.40
C PRO A 191 -9.06 30.20 19.53
N ALA A 192 -9.69 29.25 20.23
CA ALA A 192 -11.10 29.26 20.56
C ALA A 192 -11.28 29.65 22.03
N CYS A 193 -12.27 30.50 22.28
CA CYS A 193 -12.67 30.91 23.62
C CYS A 193 -14.13 30.49 23.82
N ASP A 194 -14.38 29.55 24.71
CA ASP A 194 -15.73 29.15 25.11
C ASP A 194 -16.31 30.26 26.02
N PRO A 195 -17.45 30.89 25.66
CA PRO A 195 -18.07 31.93 26.48
C PRO A 195 -18.39 31.50 27.92
N LYS A 196 -18.52 30.20 28.18
CA LYS A 196 -18.71 29.64 29.53
C LYS A 196 -17.43 29.62 30.36
N LEU A 197 -16.27 29.60 29.71
CA LEU A 197 -14.96 29.47 30.34
C LEU A 197 -14.19 30.79 30.35
N ALA A 198 -14.28 31.57 29.27
CA ALA A 198 -13.64 32.87 29.14
C ALA A 198 -14.50 33.86 28.34
N ASP A 199 -14.72 35.05 28.92
CA ASP A 199 -15.44 36.15 28.28
C ASP A 199 -14.45 37.20 27.75
N CYS A 200 -14.19 37.11 26.45
CA CYS A 200 -13.31 38.04 25.74
C CYS A 200 -14.08 39.22 25.10
N GLY A 201 -15.27 39.59 25.58
CA GLY A 201 -16.07 40.66 24.96
C GLY A 201 -15.36 42.00 24.82
N SER A 202 -14.44 42.34 25.75
CA SER A 202 -13.55 43.52 25.67
C SER A 202 -12.10 43.14 25.34
N GLY A 203 -11.92 42.21 24.41
CA GLY A 203 -10.62 41.69 24.03
C GLY A 203 -10.67 40.81 22.79
N THR A 204 -9.57 40.12 22.52
CA THR A 204 -9.47 39.08 21.49
C THR A 204 -8.99 37.78 22.10
N CYS A 205 -9.36 36.65 21.50
CA CYS A 205 -8.90 35.35 21.93
C CYS A 205 -7.43 35.18 21.49
N ALA A 206 -6.50 35.30 22.43
CA ALA A 206 -5.06 35.21 22.17
C ALA A 206 -4.49 33.81 22.47
N GLY A 207 -5.28 32.95 23.10
CA GLY A 207 -4.99 31.54 23.36
C GLY A 207 -6.26 30.81 23.77
N PRO A 208 -6.24 29.47 23.85
CA PRO A 208 -7.39 28.69 24.28
C PRO A 208 -7.97 29.20 25.61
N ASN A 209 -9.18 29.74 25.58
CA ASN A 209 -9.84 30.38 26.74
C ASN A 209 -9.00 31.47 27.42
N ARG A 210 -8.13 32.17 26.68
CA ARG A 210 -7.30 33.27 27.19
C ARG A 210 -7.49 34.52 26.33
N CYS A 211 -7.91 35.59 26.98
CA CYS A 211 -8.15 36.86 26.31
C CYS A 211 -6.93 37.78 26.37
N LEU A 212 -6.64 38.46 25.27
CA LEU A 212 -5.87 39.69 25.25
C LEU A 212 -6.86 40.85 25.31
N CYS A 213 -6.90 41.55 26.43
CA CYS A 213 -7.84 42.64 26.66
C CYS A 213 -7.45 43.91 25.90
N VAL A 214 -8.43 44.71 25.51
CA VAL A 214 -8.20 46.03 24.93
C VAL A 214 -7.63 47.00 25.97
N GLU A 215 -7.06 48.11 25.52
CA GLU A 215 -6.49 49.12 26.41
C GLU A 215 -7.48 49.59 27.48
N GLY A 216 -7.00 49.73 28.72
CA GLY A 216 -7.83 50.08 29.88
C GLY A 216 -8.60 48.90 30.49
N PHE A 217 -8.48 47.68 29.96
CA PHE A 217 -9.04 46.47 30.55
C PHE A 217 -7.93 45.51 30.98
N VAL A 218 -8.19 44.75 32.04
CA VAL A 218 -7.30 43.72 32.57
C VAL A 218 -8.01 42.37 32.60
N PHE A 219 -7.23 41.30 32.41
CA PHE A 219 -7.76 39.94 32.43
C PHE A 219 -7.87 39.45 33.88
N GLU A 220 -9.08 39.32 34.39
CA GLU A 220 -9.35 38.88 35.75
C GLU A 220 -10.53 37.89 35.76
N LYS A 221 -10.42 36.78 36.51
CA LYS A 221 -11.48 35.75 36.61
C LYS A 221 -12.03 35.31 35.24
N ASN A 222 -11.11 35.03 34.32
CA ASN A 222 -11.37 34.61 32.94
C ASN A 222 -12.19 35.61 32.10
N ARG A 223 -12.14 36.90 32.40
CA ARG A 223 -12.81 37.92 31.58
C ARG A 223 -11.99 39.19 31.52
N CYS A 224 -12.22 39.99 30.49
CA CYS A 224 -11.68 41.34 30.44
C CYS A 224 -12.58 42.28 31.24
N VAL A 225 -12.07 42.76 32.39
CA VAL A 225 -12.75 43.77 33.23
C VAL A 225 -12.06 45.12 33.08
N PRO A 226 -12.80 46.24 33.19
CA PRO A 226 -12.19 47.55 33.17
C PRO A 226 -11.21 47.71 34.33
N HIS A 227 -10.07 48.36 34.06
CA HIS A 227 -9.06 48.68 35.04
C HIS A 227 -9.30 50.10 35.58
N CYS A 228 -9.28 50.23 36.90
CA CYS A 228 -9.34 51.51 37.60
C CYS A 228 -8.13 51.60 38.54
N ASP A 229 -7.28 52.60 38.33
CA ASP A 229 -6.16 52.94 39.21
C ASP A 229 -6.22 54.44 39.57
N PRO A 230 -6.53 54.80 40.83
CA PRO A 230 -6.73 53.91 41.99
C PRO A 230 -8.06 53.13 41.94
N PRO A 231 -8.18 52.02 42.71
CA PRO A 231 -9.38 51.21 42.75
C PRO A 231 -10.60 51.96 43.32
N CYS A 232 -11.79 51.68 42.79
CA CYS A 232 -13.03 52.34 43.22
C CYS A 232 -13.41 51.98 44.67
N VAL A 233 -13.48 52.99 45.55
CA VAL A 233 -13.96 52.83 46.93
C VAL A 233 -15.48 53.07 46.99
N HIS A 234 -16.23 52.14 47.59
CA HIS A 234 -17.72 52.14 47.63
C HIS A 234 -18.43 52.20 46.26
N GLY A 235 -17.71 51.85 45.19
CA GLY A 235 -18.23 51.78 43.82
C GLY A 235 -17.82 50.48 43.13
N SER A 236 -18.11 50.43 41.84
CA SER A 236 -17.68 49.38 40.92
C SER A 236 -17.08 50.03 39.67
N CYS A 237 -15.95 49.50 39.18
CA CYS A 237 -15.35 49.95 37.93
C CYS A 237 -16.21 49.45 36.76
N THR A 238 -16.87 50.35 36.01
CA THR A 238 -17.78 49.99 34.90
C THR A 238 -17.18 50.31 33.53
N LYS A 239 -16.20 51.20 33.49
CA LYS A 239 -15.35 51.53 32.33
C LYS A 239 -13.94 51.85 32.84
N PRO A 240 -12.91 51.83 31.96
CA PRO A 240 -11.55 52.16 32.37
C PRO A 240 -11.48 53.50 33.12
N ASN A 241 -10.96 53.48 34.34
CA ASN A 241 -10.86 54.63 35.25
C ASN A 241 -12.18 55.37 35.53
N ILE A 242 -13.34 54.72 35.38
CA ILE A 242 -14.65 55.30 35.69
C ILE A 242 -15.38 54.40 36.70
N CYS A 243 -15.65 54.99 37.86
CA CYS A 243 -16.38 54.34 38.94
C CYS A 243 -17.88 54.64 38.85
N SER A 244 -18.70 53.62 39.07
CA SER A 244 -20.13 53.76 39.33
C SER A 244 -20.38 53.50 40.80
N CYS A 245 -20.90 54.51 41.49
CA CYS A 245 -21.17 54.42 42.92
C CYS A 245 -22.34 53.49 43.22
N ARG A 246 -22.22 52.76 44.34
CA ARG A 246 -23.32 51.95 44.87
C ARG A 246 -24.46 52.85 45.34
N GLU A 247 -25.65 52.27 45.47
CA GLU A 247 -26.82 52.98 45.97
C GLU A 247 -26.53 53.67 47.32
N GLY A 248 -26.94 54.93 47.46
CA GLY A 248 -26.66 55.77 48.62
C GLY A 248 -25.29 56.49 48.61
N PHE A 249 -24.49 56.34 47.54
CA PHE A 249 -23.23 57.05 47.37
C PHE A 249 -23.21 57.89 46.09
N VAL A 250 -22.48 59.00 46.11
CA VAL A 250 -22.25 59.91 44.97
C VAL A 250 -20.74 60.07 44.71
N ASN A 251 -20.37 60.44 43.49
CA ASN A 251 -18.97 60.68 43.13
C ASN A 251 -18.39 61.82 43.97
N SER A 252 -17.22 61.60 44.57
CA SER A 252 -16.48 62.66 45.23
C SER A 252 -15.99 63.69 44.22
N VAL A 253 -16.13 64.98 44.55
CA VAL A 253 -15.62 66.09 43.74
C VAL A 253 -14.09 66.16 43.79
N ALA A 254 -13.48 65.65 44.87
CA ALA A 254 -12.02 65.61 45.05
C ALA A 254 -11.39 64.34 44.46
N ASN A 255 -12.07 63.21 44.68
CA ASN A 255 -11.72 61.82 44.38
C ASN A 255 -12.51 61.14 43.23
N PRO A 256 -12.17 61.17 41.93
CA PRO A 256 -12.95 60.45 40.91
C PRO A 256 -13.07 58.93 41.15
N ALA A 257 -12.15 58.33 41.90
CA ALA A 257 -12.18 56.93 42.30
C ALA A 257 -12.90 56.67 43.64
N GLU A 258 -13.42 57.71 44.30
CA GLU A 258 -14.04 57.61 45.62
C GLU A 258 -15.51 57.99 45.56
N CYS A 259 -16.36 57.06 45.99
CA CYS A 259 -17.78 57.29 46.18
C CYS A 259 -18.04 57.61 47.65
N ILE A 260 -18.62 58.79 47.92
CA ILE A 260 -18.94 59.29 49.26
C ILE A 260 -20.45 59.15 49.53
N PRO A 261 -20.86 58.90 50.79
CA PRO A 261 -22.27 58.76 51.11
C PRO A 261 -23.05 60.02 50.76
N PHE A 262 -24.23 59.85 50.18
CA PHE A 262 -25.17 60.95 49.95
C PHE A 262 -25.80 61.34 51.29
N CYS A 263 -25.52 62.55 51.76
CA CYS A 263 -26.17 63.13 52.92
C CYS A 263 -27.13 64.21 52.44
N ASP A 264 -28.44 63.98 52.59
CA ASP A 264 -29.44 65.03 52.40
C ASP A 264 -29.31 65.97 53.61
N GLY A 265 -28.87 67.21 53.36
CA GLY A 265 -28.44 68.14 54.39
C GLY A 265 -29.52 68.38 55.45
N GLY A 266 -29.20 68.05 56.70
CA GLY A 266 -29.86 68.57 57.90
C GLY A 266 -29.12 69.80 58.42
#